data_AF-Q8GNV7-F1
#
_entry.id   AF-Q8GNV7-F1
#
_cell.length_a   1.000
_cell.length_b   1.000
_cell.length_c   1.000
_cell.angle_alpha   90.00
_cell.angle_beta   90.00
_cell.angle_gamma   90.00
#
_symmetry.space_group_name_H-M   'P 1'
#
loop_
_entity.id
_entity.type
_entity.pdbx_description
1 polymer ?
#
loop_
_entity_poly.entity_id
_entity_poly.type
_entity_poly.pdbx_seq_one_letter_code
_entity_poly.pdbx_strand_id
1 'polypeptide(L)'
;SLSLSFLLHAEDDGFYTSVGYQIGEAAQMVKNTKGIQDLSDNYEKLNNLLNNYSTLNTLIKLSADPSAINDARDNLGSSSRNLLDVKTNSPAYQAVLLALNAAVGLWQVTSYAFTGCGPGSNESANGGIQTFNNV
;
A
#
# COMPACT_ATOMS: atom_id res chain seq x y z
N SER A 1 -83.36 20.98 -30.08
CA SER A 1 -82.31 21.65 -29.32
C SER A 1 -81.74 20.61 -28.35
N LEU A 2 -80.70 19.82 -28.67
CA LEU A 2 -79.32 20.21 -29.02
C LEU A 2 -78.70 20.96 -27.82
N SER A 3 -77.60 20.60 -27.16
CA SER A 3 -76.51 19.59 -27.26
C SER A 3 -75.90 19.54 -25.84
N LEU A 4 -75.64 18.39 -25.20
CA LEU A 4 -74.48 17.51 -25.36
C LEU A 4 -73.12 18.23 -25.30
N SER A 5 -72.24 17.61 -24.50
CA SER A 5 -70.81 17.47 -24.74
C SER A 5 -69.89 18.45 -24.02
N PHE A 6 -68.78 18.02 -23.44
CA PHE A 6 -68.20 16.72 -23.06
C PHE A 6 -66.75 17.10 -22.74
N LEU A 7 -66.19 16.49 -21.70
CA LEU A 7 -64.78 16.10 -21.64
C LEU A 7 -63.68 17.18 -21.73
N LEU A 8 -62.61 16.92 -20.96
CA LEU A 8 -61.24 17.42 -21.13
C LEU A 8 -60.99 18.84 -20.61
N HIS A 9 -60.39 18.92 -19.43
CA HIS A 9 -58.97 19.30 -19.28
C HIS A 9 -58.48 18.85 -17.89
N ALA A 10 -58.48 17.52 -17.71
CA ALA A 10 -57.49 16.86 -16.87
C ALA A 10 -56.21 16.72 -17.71
N GLU A 11 -55.61 17.85 -18.03
CA GLU A 11 -54.37 18.04 -18.78
C GLU A 11 -53.97 19.45 -18.35
N ASP A 12 -53.28 19.62 -17.22
CA ASP A 12 -51.82 19.80 -17.28
C ASP A 12 -51.15 19.74 -15.87
N ASP A 13 -51.75 19.13 -14.85
CA ASP A 13 -51.11 19.03 -13.51
C ASP A 13 -50.79 17.60 -13.06
N GLY A 14 -51.03 16.62 -13.95
CA GLY A 14 -50.60 15.23 -13.77
C GLY A 14 -49.08 15.08 -13.74
N PHE A 15 -48.35 16.04 -14.33
CA PHE A 15 -46.90 16.14 -14.16
C PHE A 15 -46.55 16.40 -12.69
N TYR A 16 -47.14 17.41 -12.04
CA TYR A 16 -46.72 17.81 -10.69
C TYR A 16 -47.10 16.81 -9.57
N THR A 17 -48.23 16.10 -9.69
CA THR A 17 -48.62 15.09 -8.68
C THR A 17 -47.89 13.76 -8.83
N SER A 18 -47.66 13.30 -10.07
CA SER A 18 -46.90 12.05 -10.31
C SER A 18 -45.39 12.24 -10.15
N VAL A 19 -44.86 13.39 -10.58
CA VAL A 19 -43.47 13.78 -10.34
C VAL A 19 -43.25 14.08 -8.86
N GLY A 20 -44.20 14.72 -8.16
CA GLY A 20 -44.11 14.94 -6.71
C GLY A 20 -44.09 13.64 -5.89
N TYR A 21 -44.90 12.65 -6.26
CA TYR A 21 -44.87 11.32 -5.63
C TYR A 21 -43.58 10.55 -5.95
N GLN A 22 -43.17 10.51 -7.23
CA GLN A 22 -41.90 9.87 -7.63
C GLN A 22 -40.67 10.56 -7.01
N ILE A 23 -40.69 11.90 -6.89
CA ILE A 23 -39.66 12.67 -6.18
C ILE A 23 -39.75 12.42 -4.68
N GLY A 24 -40.94 12.28 -4.09
CA GLY A 24 -41.13 11.98 -2.67
C GLY A 24 -40.58 10.62 -2.29
N GLU A 25 -40.90 9.58 -3.07
CA GLU A 25 -40.34 8.23 -2.90
C GLU A 25 -38.84 8.21 -3.21
N ALA A 26 -38.37 8.85 -4.27
CA ALA A 26 -36.95 8.91 -4.59
C ALA A 26 -36.15 9.69 -3.53
N ALA A 27 -36.67 10.81 -3.02
CA ALA A 27 -36.03 11.57 -1.95
C ALA A 27 -36.02 10.79 -0.62
N GLN A 28 -37.06 10.02 -0.32
CA GLN A 28 -37.10 9.15 0.85
C GLN A 28 -36.16 7.95 0.69
N MET A 29 -36.11 7.32 -0.49
CA MET A 29 -35.16 6.26 -0.81
C MET A 29 -33.71 6.76 -0.72
N VAL A 30 -33.41 7.97 -1.20
CA VAL A 30 -32.09 8.59 -1.07
C VAL A 30 -31.76 8.91 0.39
N LYS A 31 -32.72 9.44 1.17
CA LYS A 31 -32.53 9.68 2.62
C LYS A 31 -32.34 8.38 3.40
N ASN A 32 -33.14 7.36 3.12
CA ASN A 32 -33.02 6.04 3.72
C ASN A 32 -31.67 5.39 3.36
N THR A 33 -31.24 5.52 2.10
CA THR A 33 -29.93 5.00 1.66
C THR A 33 -28.79 5.74 2.34
N LYS A 34 -28.87 7.07 2.49
CA LYS A 34 -27.89 7.84 3.27
C LYS A 34 -27.88 7.44 4.75
N GLY A 35 -29.05 7.27 5.37
CA GLY A 35 -29.14 6.79 6.76
C GLY A 35 -28.60 5.36 6.94
N ILE A 36 -28.80 4.47 5.95
CA ILE A 36 -28.23 3.12 5.94
C ILE A 36 -26.72 3.15 5.71
N GLN A 37 -26.22 4.04 4.85
CA GLN A 37 -24.78 4.27 4.64
C GLN A 37 -24.13 4.78 5.93
N ASP A 38 -24.70 5.81 6.56
CA ASP A 38 -24.21 6.35 7.83
C ASP A 38 -24.21 5.27 8.93
N LEU A 39 -25.24 4.43 8.98
CA LEU A 39 -25.30 3.30 9.91
C LEU A 39 -24.20 2.27 9.63
N SER A 40 -24.01 1.90 8.36
CA SER A 40 -22.96 0.97 7.93
C SER A 40 -21.57 1.49 8.29
N ASP A 41 -21.29 2.75 7.99
CA ASP A 41 -20.02 3.40 8.32
C ASP A 41 -19.77 3.44 9.83
N ASN A 42 -20.82 3.67 10.62
CA ASN A 42 -20.73 3.64 12.07
C ASN A 42 -20.51 2.21 12.61
N TYR A 43 -21.10 1.19 11.99
CA TYR A 43 -20.82 -0.21 12.33
C TYR A 43 -19.39 -0.62 11.98
N GLU A 44 -18.86 -0.18 10.83
CA GLU A 44 -17.47 -0.45 10.47
C GLU A 44 -16.50 0.22 11.44
N LYS A 45 -16.75 1.49 11.81
CA LYS A 45 -15.97 2.20 12.84
C LYS A 45 -16.03 1.48 14.18
N LEU A 46 -17.19 1.02 14.60
CA LEU A 46 -17.35 0.26 15.85
C LEU A 46 -16.59 -1.07 15.79
N ASN A 47 -16.68 -1.80 14.68
CA ASN A 47 -15.97 -3.06 14.49
C ASN A 47 -14.45 -2.85 14.55
N ASN A 48 -13.93 -1.82 13.87
CA ASN A 48 -12.52 -1.47 13.92
C ASN A 48 -12.08 -1.07 15.34
N LEU A 49 -12.91 -0.32 16.07
CA LEU A 49 -12.65 0.02 17.47
C LEU A 49 -12.58 -1.23 18.36
N LEU A 50 -13.52 -2.16 18.21
CA LEU A 50 -13.55 -3.40 18.98
C LEU A 50 -12.34 -4.31 18.67
N ASN A 51 -11.92 -4.39 17.41
CA ASN A 51 -10.72 -5.12 17.01
C ASN A 51 -9.45 -4.51 17.61
N ASN A 52 -9.33 -3.18 17.58
CA ASN A 52 -8.23 -2.47 18.21
C ASN A 52 -8.22 -2.66 19.73
N TYR A 53 -9.38 -2.61 20.38
CA TYR A 53 -9.50 -2.87 21.82
C TYR A 53 -9.11 -4.31 22.19
N SER A 54 -9.55 -5.30 21.41
CA SER A 54 -9.19 -6.71 21.61
C SER A 54 -7.68 -6.94 21.50
N THR A 55 -7.06 -6.32 20.48
CA THR A 55 -5.61 -6.34 20.28
C THR A 55 -4.89 -5.70 21.47
N LEU A 56 -5.31 -4.50 21.88
CA LEU A 56 -4.72 -3.79 23.02
C LEU A 56 -4.85 -4.57 24.32
N ASN A 57 -6.01 -5.15 24.60
CA ASN A 57 -6.24 -5.98 25.79
C ASN A 57 -5.30 -7.21 25.81
N THR A 58 -5.07 -7.81 24.65
CA THR A 58 -4.11 -8.92 24.51
C THR A 58 -2.68 -8.43 24.77
N LEU A 59 -2.28 -7.30 24.18
CA LEU A 59 -0.95 -6.73 24.39
C LEU A 59 -0.72 -6.33 25.86
N ILE A 60 -1.71 -5.81 26.56
CA ILE A 60 -1.62 -5.49 28.00
C ILE A 60 -1.35 -6.76 28.81
N LYS A 61 -2.07 -7.85 28.53
CA LYS A 61 -1.85 -9.14 29.21
C LYS A 61 -0.45 -9.69 28.95
N LEU A 62 -0.01 -9.69 27.69
CA LEU A 62 1.33 -10.14 27.32
C LEU A 62 2.43 -9.26 27.94
N SER A 63 2.21 -7.94 28.00
CA SER A 63 3.16 -6.99 28.59
C SER A 63 3.25 -7.09 30.12
N ALA A 64 2.25 -7.68 30.77
CA ALA A 64 2.27 -7.95 32.21
C ALA A 64 2.81 -9.36 32.54
N ASP A 65 3.06 -10.20 31.53
CA ASP A 65 3.58 -11.55 31.67
C ASP A 65 5.11 -11.59 31.42
N PRO A 66 5.94 -11.79 32.47
CA PRO A 66 7.39 -11.84 32.31
C PRO A 66 7.88 -12.93 31.36
N SER A 67 7.15 -14.05 31.24
CA SER A 67 7.55 -15.14 30.34
C SER A 67 7.39 -14.74 28.88
N ALA A 68 6.23 -14.18 28.51
CA ALA A 68 5.98 -13.64 27.18
C ALA A 68 6.96 -12.53 26.80
N ILE A 69 7.34 -11.66 27.74
CA ILE A 69 8.36 -10.63 27.52
C ILE A 69 9.73 -11.27 27.23
N ASN A 70 10.15 -12.26 28.01
CA ASN A 70 11.45 -12.89 27.82
C ASN A 70 11.49 -13.70 26.51
N ASP A 71 10.42 -14.41 26.16
CA ASP A 71 10.32 -15.12 24.87
C ASP A 71 10.44 -14.15 23.69
N ALA A 72 9.77 -12.99 23.76
CA ALA A 72 9.90 -11.95 22.74
C ALA A 72 11.34 -11.42 22.64
N ARG A 73 12.02 -11.21 23.77
CA ARG A 73 13.43 -10.78 23.81
C ARG A 73 14.37 -11.83 23.21
N ASP A 74 14.17 -13.10 23.54
CA ASP A 74 15.00 -14.20 23.02
C ASP A 74 14.79 -14.40 21.51
N ASN A 75 13.54 -14.30 21.04
CA ASN A 75 13.23 -14.33 19.62
C ASN A 75 13.87 -13.18 18.85
N LEU A 76 13.85 -11.95 19.39
CA LEU A 76 14.54 -10.80 18.82
C LEU A 76 16.07 -10.99 18.81
N GLY A 77 16.64 -11.49 19.91
CA GLY A 77 18.08 -11.78 20.00
C GLY A 77 18.53 -12.84 19.01
N SER A 78 17.75 -13.91 18.85
CA SER A 78 17.99 -14.97 17.85
C SER A 78 17.89 -14.43 16.42
N SER A 79 16.86 -13.62 16.14
CA SER A 79 16.68 -13.00 14.81
C SER A 79 17.83 -12.06 14.47
N SER A 80 18.30 -11.27 15.44
CA SER A 80 19.46 -10.39 15.26
C SER A 80 20.74 -11.18 14.94
N ARG A 81 21.03 -12.25 15.69
CA ARG A 81 22.17 -13.14 15.39
C ARG A 81 22.03 -13.78 14.00
N ASN A 82 20.83 -14.23 13.64
CA ASN A 82 20.57 -14.78 12.31
C ASN A 82 20.74 -13.75 11.18
N LEU A 83 20.62 -12.45 11.48
CA LEU A 83 20.81 -11.40 10.50
C LEU A 83 22.28 -10.96 10.40
N LEU A 84 23.03 -10.99 11.50
CA LEU A 84 24.36 -10.36 11.58
C LEU A 84 25.51 -11.38 11.65
N ASP A 85 25.34 -12.49 12.36
CA ASP A 85 26.45 -13.38 12.74
C ASP A 85 26.54 -14.61 11.84
N VAL A 86 25.50 -14.92 11.07
CA VAL A 86 25.46 -16.06 10.15
C VAL A 86 25.43 -15.57 8.70
N LYS A 87 26.01 -16.35 7.79
CA LYS A 87 26.10 -15.96 6.37
C LYS A 87 25.01 -16.61 5.51
N THR A 88 24.85 -17.93 5.64
CA THR A 88 23.97 -18.71 4.76
C THR A 88 22.50 -18.34 4.90
N ASN A 89 22.02 -18.23 6.15
CA ASN A 89 20.60 -17.97 6.44
C ASN A 89 20.30 -16.49 6.70
N SER A 90 21.29 -15.61 6.62
CA SER A 90 21.09 -14.18 6.82
C SER A 90 20.62 -13.53 5.51
N PRO A 91 19.37 -13.03 5.44
CA PRO A 91 18.94 -12.26 4.27
C PRO A 91 19.74 -10.97 4.10
N ALA A 92 20.25 -10.37 5.19
CA ALA A 92 21.11 -9.18 5.09
C ALA A 92 22.46 -9.49 4.43
N TYR A 93 23.11 -10.59 4.82
CA TYR A 93 24.36 -11.02 4.18
C TYR A 93 24.14 -11.33 2.71
N GLN A 94 23.07 -12.07 2.38
CA GLN A 94 22.75 -12.42 0.99
C GLN A 94 22.45 -11.19 0.14
N ALA A 95 21.77 -10.18 0.69
CA ALA A 95 21.52 -8.92 -0.03
C ALA A 95 22.82 -8.18 -0.38
N VAL A 96 23.76 -8.08 0.58
CA VAL A 96 25.08 -7.46 0.32
C VAL A 96 25.88 -8.27 -0.71
N LEU A 97 25.92 -9.59 -0.55
CA LEU A 97 26.61 -10.47 -1.50
C LEU A 97 26.04 -10.34 -2.91
N LEU A 98 24.72 -10.29 -3.05
CA LEU A 98 24.07 -10.08 -4.34
C LEU A 98 24.47 -8.75 -4.98
N ALA A 99 24.44 -7.66 -4.21
CA ALA A 99 24.83 -6.35 -4.70
C ALA A 99 26.30 -6.33 -5.17
N LEU A 100 27.22 -6.91 -4.40
CA LEU A 100 28.63 -7.02 -4.77
C LEU A 100 28.82 -7.87 -6.03
N ASN A 101 28.20 -9.05 -6.09
CA ASN A 101 28.28 -9.93 -7.25
C ASN A 101 27.69 -9.28 -8.51
N ALA A 102 26.60 -8.52 -8.38
CA ALA A 102 26.02 -7.77 -9.48
C ALA A 102 26.95 -6.67 -9.99
N ALA A 103 27.57 -5.89 -9.09
CA ALA A 103 28.54 -4.85 -9.46
C ALA A 103 29.78 -5.45 -10.15
N VAL A 104 30.35 -6.51 -9.57
CA VAL A 104 31.49 -7.23 -10.14
C VAL A 104 31.12 -7.84 -11.50
N GLY A 105 29.96 -8.50 -11.60
CA GLY A 105 29.49 -9.09 -12.84
C GLY A 105 29.24 -8.05 -13.93
N LEU A 106 28.64 -6.90 -13.57
CA LEU A 106 28.46 -5.79 -14.51
C LEU A 106 29.79 -5.30 -15.05
N TRP A 107 30.77 -5.06 -14.17
CA TRP A 107 32.11 -4.66 -14.60
C TRP A 107 32.74 -5.71 -15.52
N GLN A 108 32.74 -6.99 -15.12
CA GLN A 108 33.33 -8.07 -15.92
C GLN A 108 32.73 -8.17 -17.33
N VAL A 109 31.42 -7.96 -17.48
CA VAL A 109 30.73 -8.07 -18.78
C VAL A 109 30.88 -6.81 -19.62
N THR A 110 31.00 -5.63 -19.02
CA THR A 110 31.03 -4.35 -19.77
C THR A 110 32.45 -3.80 -19.96
N SER A 111 33.43 -4.22 -19.14
CA SER A 111 34.71 -3.54 -19.06
C SER A 111 35.49 -3.55 -20.36
N TYR A 112 35.42 -4.65 -21.11
CA TYR A 112 36.12 -4.82 -22.39
C TYR A 112 35.62 -3.83 -23.47
N ALA A 113 34.40 -3.32 -23.32
CA ALA A 113 33.74 -2.45 -24.27
C ALA A 113 33.74 -0.97 -23.84
N PHE A 114 34.35 -0.61 -22.69
CA PHE A 114 34.57 0.79 -22.37
C PHE A 114 35.56 1.39 -23.38
N THR A 115 35.08 2.36 -24.15
CA THR A 115 35.87 3.04 -25.16
C THR A 115 37.03 3.80 -24.53
N GLY A 116 38.24 3.30 -24.74
CA GLY A 116 39.51 4.01 -24.58
C GLY A 116 39.76 4.62 -23.21
N CYS A 117 40.00 3.80 -22.18
CA CYS A 117 40.61 4.30 -20.95
C CYS A 117 42.05 4.77 -21.24
N GLY A 118 42.39 6.00 -20.88
CA GLY A 118 43.71 6.57 -21.16
C GLY A 118 43.76 8.07 -20.93
N PRO A 119 44.95 8.68 -20.99
CA PRO A 119 45.13 10.05 -20.54
C PRO A 119 44.64 11.14 -21.51
N GLY A 120 44.12 10.75 -22.69
CA GLY A 120 43.78 11.66 -23.78
C GLY A 120 44.99 12.02 -24.62
N SER A 121 45.03 13.22 -25.19
CA SER A 121 46.16 13.66 -26.04
C SER A 121 47.44 13.99 -25.26
N ASN A 122 47.36 14.16 -23.94
CA ASN A 122 48.51 14.48 -23.08
C ASN A 122 48.82 13.28 -22.16
N GLU A 123 49.89 12.55 -22.47
CA GLU A 123 50.30 11.34 -21.74
C GLU A 123 50.67 11.56 -20.26
N SER A 124 50.92 12.80 -19.85
CA SER A 124 51.23 13.15 -18.45
C SER A 124 50.01 13.62 -17.66
N ALA A 125 48.84 13.75 -18.29
CA ALA A 125 47.59 14.13 -17.62
C ALA A 125 46.77 12.89 -17.20
N ASN A 126 45.72 13.07 -16.39
CA ASN A 126 44.70 12.05 -16.11
C ASN A 126 45.24 10.68 -15.62
N GLY A 127 46.35 10.68 -14.87
CA GLY A 127 46.97 9.46 -14.34
C GLY A 127 47.88 8.71 -15.32
N GLY A 128 48.08 9.23 -16.54
CA GLY A 128 48.99 8.69 -17.54
C GLY A 128 48.61 7.31 -18.09
N ILE A 129 49.56 6.67 -18.77
CA ILE A 129 49.40 5.30 -19.26
C ILE A 129 49.74 4.33 -18.13
N GLN A 130 48.78 3.49 -17.76
CA GLN A 130 48.94 2.49 -16.71
C GLN A 130 48.49 1.11 -17.21
N THR A 131 49.14 0.07 -16.71
CA THR A 131 48.75 -1.32 -16.93
C THR A 131 48.21 -1.89 -15.63
N PHE A 132 46.97 -2.37 -15.66
CA PHE A 132 46.30 -2.97 -14.51
C PHE A 132 46.22 -4.48 -14.71
N ASN A 133 46.80 -5.24 -13.78
CA ASN A 133 46.72 -6.71 -13.75
C ASN A 133 45.84 -7.14 -12.58
N ASN A 134 45.23 -8.33 -12.68
CA ASN A 134 44.60 -8.95 -11.52
C ASN A 134 45.68 -9.27 -10.47
N VAL A 135 45.40 -8.95 -9.21
CA VAL A 135 46.19 -9.35 -8.04
C VAL A 135 45.59 -10.58 -7.38
#